data_AF-A0A329AVZ5-F1
#
_entry.id   AF-A0A329AVZ5-F1
#
_cell.length_a   1.000
_cell.length_b   1.000
_cell.length_c   1.000
_cell.angle_alpha   90.00
_cell.angle_beta   90.00
_cell.angle_gamma   90.00
#
_symmetry.space_group_name_H-M   'P 1'
#
loop_
_entity.id
_entity.type
_entity.pdbx_description
1 polymer ?
#
loop_
_entity_poly.entity_id
_entity_poly.type
_entity_poly.pdbx_seq_one_letter_code
_entity_poly.pdbx_strand_id
1 'polypeptide(L)'
;GVYALRLSAARASAVEGVFGLRVRHEAVDARNGRGWRVDAELLGRPTLYRQAAARQARFASLPGGGRFTLPADQARFGYDGRLSLGLHGRDSHFSLEAYLGHGDRGVNTRFVHAF
;
A
#
# COMPACT_ATOMS: atom_id res chain seq x y z
N GLY A 1 -22.60 -3.10 -35.43
CA GLY A 1 -21.53 -2.11 -35.72
C GLY A 1 -20.66 -1.96 -34.50
N VAL A 2 -19.33 -1.92 -34.66
CA VAL A 2 -18.38 -1.75 -33.55
C VAL A 2 -18.31 -0.27 -33.19
N TYR A 3 -18.84 0.11 -32.04
CA TYR A 3 -18.69 1.46 -31.50
C TYR A 3 -17.29 1.62 -30.92
N ALA A 4 -16.34 2.03 -31.75
CA ALA A 4 -14.97 2.30 -31.29
C ALA A 4 -14.90 3.70 -30.64
N LEU A 5 -14.40 3.77 -29.41
CA LEU A 5 -14.18 5.02 -28.69
C LEU A 5 -12.75 5.51 -28.95
N ARG A 6 -12.58 6.79 -29.30
CA ARG A 6 -11.27 7.43 -29.42
C ARG A 6 -11.04 8.37 -28.25
N LEU A 7 -10.03 8.07 -27.46
CA LEU A 7 -9.66 8.81 -26.25
C LEU A 7 -8.52 9.80 -26.57
N SER A 8 -8.60 11.01 -26.02
CA SER A 8 -7.46 11.94 -26.02
C SER A 8 -6.40 11.49 -25.02
N ALA A 9 -5.12 11.74 -25.34
CA ALA A 9 -4.07 11.66 -24.33
C ALA A 9 -4.39 12.66 -23.21
N ALA A 10 -4.23 12.23 -21.96
CA ALA A 10 -4.41 13.09 -20.80
C ALA A 10 -3.27 12.82 -19.82
N ARG A 11 -2.64 13.89 -19.34
CA ARG A 11 -1.55 13.83 -18.37
C ARG A 11 -2.13 13.98 -16.98
N ALA A 12 -1.95 12.96 -16.15
CA ALA A 12 -2.20 13.04 -14.72
C ALA A 12 -0.87 13.29 -14.02
N SER A 13 -0.88 14.19 -13.04
CA SER A 13 0.28 14.45 -12.17
C SER A 13 -0.20 14.37 -10.72
N ALA A 14 0.56 13.72 -9.86
CA ALA A 14 0.30 13.66 -8.43
C ALA A 14 1.60 13.94 -7.67
N VAL A 15 1.48 14.68 -6.58
CA VAL A 15 2.51 14.79 -5.55
C VAL A 15 1.98 14.04 -4.34
N GLU A 16 2.72 13.02 -3.95
CA GLU A 16 2.41 12.19 -2.80
C GLU A 16 3.39 12.50 -1.67
N GLY A 17 2.87 12.63 -0.47
CA GLY A 17 3.65 12.63 0.75
C GLY A 17 3.74 11.22 1.30
N VAL A 18 4.77 10.95 2.09
CA VAL A 18 4.86 9.75 2.91
C VAL A 18 5.20 10.20 4.33
N PHE A 19 4.37 9.80 5.29
CA PHE A 19 4.67 9.94 6.71
C PHE A 19 4.72 8.56 7.34
N GLY A 20 5.64 8.35 8.27
CA GLY A 20 5.85 7.04 8.89
C GLY A 20 6.09 7.15 10.39
N LEU A 21 5.49 6.24 11.15
CA LEU A 21 5.79 5.99 12.55
C LEU A 21 6.26 4.55 12.69
N ARG A 22 7.41 4.36 13.33
CA ARG A 22 7.90 3.02 13.67
C ARG A 22 8.26 2.96 15.15
N VAL A 23 7.70 1.98 15.84
CA VAL A 23 7.95 1.68 17.25
C VAL A 23 8.53 0.28 17.34
N ARG A 24 9.77 0.19 17.83
CA ARG A 24 10.41 -1.10 18.11
C ARG A 24 10.67 -1.19 19.61
N HIS A 25 10.27 -2.32 20.19
CA HIS A 25 10.60 -2.68 21.55
C HIS A 25 11.21 -4.09 21.56
N GLU A 26 12.25 -4.27 22.36
CA GLU A 26 12.95 -5.53 22.47
C GLU A 26 13.34 -5.75 23.93
N ALA A 27 13.07 -6.94 24.43
CA ALA A 27 13.45 -7.37 25.76
C ALA A 27 14.19 -8.70 25.63
N VAL A 28 15.48 -8.69 25.98
CA VAL A 28 16.35 -9.86 25.92
C VAL A 28 16.76 -10.24 27.34
N ASP A 29 16.46 -11.46 27.75
CA ASP A 29 17.03 -12.10 28.92
C ASP A 29 18.36 -12.77 28.51
N ALA A 30 19.44 -12.02 28.65
CA ALA A 30 20.79 -12.45 28.33
C ALA A 30 21.25 -13.69 29.13
N ARG A 31 20.65 -13.97 30.30
CA ARG A 31 21.03 -15.15 31.12
C ARG A 31 20.44 -16.44 30.58
N ASN A 32 19.26 -16.38 29.99
CA ASN A 32 18.52 -17.56 29.54
C ASN A 32 18.50 -17.72 28.02
N GLY A 33 19.11 -16.79 27.27
CA GLY A 33 19.09 -16.79 25.80
C GLY A 33 17.67 -16.65 25.24
N ARG A 34 16.77 -16.03 26.00
CA ARG A 34 15.36 -15.84 25.65
C ARG A 34 15.08 -14.37 25.45
N GLY A 35 14.12 -14.04 24.61
CA GLY A 35 13.72 -12.66 24.42
C GLY A 35 12.48 -12.52 23.58
N TRP A 36 11.97 -11.30 23.50
CA TRP A 36 10.89 -10.95 22.60
C TRP A 36 11.15 -9.59 21.99
N ARG A 37 10.64 -9.43 20.77
CA ARG A 37 10.71 -8.20 20.01
C ARG A 37 9.32 -7.89 19.46
N VAL A 38 8.87 -6.67 19.64
CA VAL A 38 7.71 -6.12 18.95
C VAL A 38 8.18 -4.98 18.08
N ASP A 39 7.71 -4.94 16.84
CA ASP A 39 8.01 -3.88 15.89
C ASP A 39 6.72 -3.54 15.15
N ALA A 40 6.23 -2.34 15.37
CA ALA A 40 5.02 -1.79 14.78
C ALA A 40 5.39 -0.62 13.88
N GLU A 41 4.91 -0.63 12.66
CA GLU A 41 5.15 0.38 11.64
C GLU A 41 3.80 0.81 11.04
N LEU A 42 3.61 2.11 10.92
CA LEU A 42 2.46 2.72 10.27
C LEU A 42 2.96 3.77 9.29
N LEU A 43 2.60 3.60 8.02
CA LEU A 43 2.92 4.51 6.93
C LEU A 43 1.61 5.09 6.39
N GLY A 44 1.52 6.41 6.34
CA GLY A 44 0.47 7.11 5.62
C GLY A 44 1.01 7.71 4.34
N ARG A 45 0.26 7.58 3.26
CA ARG A 45 0.59 8.11 1.93
C ARG A 45 -0.46 9.14 1.50
N PRO A 46 -0.44 10.35 2.07
CA PRO A 46 -1.36 11.40 1.66
C PRO A 46 -1.04 11.89 0.25
N THR A 47 -2.05 12.05 -0.59
CA THR A 47 -1.91 12.83 -1.83
C THR A 47 -1.93 14.31 -1.47
N LEU A 48 -0.78 14.99 -1.60
CA LEU A 48 -0.62 16.40 -1.26
C LEU A 48 -1.11 17.32 -2.37
N TYR A 49 -0.91 16.92 -3.62
CA TYR A 49 -1.40 17.63 -4.80
C TYR A 49 -1.78 16.64 -5.88
N ARG A 50 -2.86 16.91 -6.60
CA ARG A 50 -3.24 16.10 -7.76
C ARG A 50 -3.86 16.96 -8.84
N GLN A 51 -3.28 16.87 -10.03
CA GLN A 51 -3.89 17.37 -11.25
C GLN A 51 -4.64 16.21 -11.90
N ALA A 52 -5.96 16.19 -11.70
CA ALA A 52 -6.84 15.19 -12.25
C ALA A 52 -6.92 15.34 -13.78
N ALA A 53 -6.60 14.27 -14.52
CA ALA A 53 -6.56 14.30 -15.97
C ALA A 53 -7.96 14.10 -16.54
N ALA A 54 -8.66 15.19 -16.86
CA ALA A 54 -9.91 15.14 -17.60
C ALA A 54 -9.64 14.56 -19.00
N ARG A 55 -10.20 13.39 -19.29
CA ARG A 55 -10.05 12.74 -20.61
C ARG A 55 -11.20 13.15 -21.51
N GLN A 56 -10.92 13.52 -22.75
CA GLN A 56 -11.98 13.70 -23.74
C GLN A 56 -12.17 12.40 -24.51
N ALA A 57 -13.41 11.95 -24.61
CA ALA A 57 -13.80 10.84 -25.45
C ALA A 57 -14.63 11.34 -26.63
N ARG A 58 -14.47 10.66 -27.76
CA ARG A 58 -15.33 10.80 -28.94
C ARG A 58 -15.63 9.44 -29.54
N PHE A 59 -16.79 9.28 -30.16
CA PHE A 59 -17.11 8.09 -30.95
C PHE A 59 -16.37 8.16 -32.29
N ALA A 60 -15.58 7.15 -32.61
CA ALA A 60 -14.87 7.07 -33.89
C ALA A 60 -15.84 6.98 -35.08
N SER A 61 -17.05 6.47 -34.85
CA SER A 61 -18.14 6.35 -35.83
C SER A 61 -18.90 7.65 -36.10
N LEU A 62 -18.70 8.71 -35.29
CA LEU A 62 -19.40 10.00 -35.43
C LEU A 62 -18.40 11.16 -35.29
N PRO A 63 -17.67 11.52 -36.37
CA PRO A 63 -16.65 12.57 -36.34
C PRO A 63 -17.18 13.95 -35.93
N GLY A 64 -18.47 14.23 -36.18
CA GLY A 64 -19.17 15.44 -35.76
C GLY A 64 -19.97 15.32 -34.45
N GLY A 65 -19.98 14.14 -33.80
CA GLY A 65 -20.82 13.81 -32.65
C GLY A 65 -20.45 14.45 -31.32
N GLY A 66 -19.66 15.53 -31.32
CA GLY A 66 -19.21 16.21 -30.11
C GLY A 66 -18.14 15.44 -29.33
N ARG A 67 -17.43 16.15 -28.44
CA ARG A 67 -16.50 15.57 -27.47
C ARG A 67 -17.15 15.66 -26.10
N PHE A 68 -16.98 14.63 -25.29
CA PHE A 68 -17.42 14.65 -23.89
C PHE A 68 -16.26 14.37 -22.95
N THR A 69 -16.28 15.06 -21.82
CA THR A 69 -15.26 14.93 -20.77
C THR A 69 -15.63 13.77 -19.87
N LEU A 70 -14.72 12.82 -19.73
CA LEU A 70 -14.79 11.75 -18.75
C LEU A 70 -14.23 12.27 -17.42
N PRO A 71 -14.96 12.10 -16.30
CA PRO A 71 -14.44 12.44 -14.99
C PRO A 71 -13.19 11.61 -14.68
N ALA A 72 -12.19 12.25 -14.10
CA ALA A 72 -11.00 11.58 -13.62
C ALA A 72 -11.30 10.89 -12.28
N ASP A 73 -10.79 9.68 -12.10
CA ASP A 73 -10.96 8.90 -10.87
C ASP A 73 -10.41 9.65 -9.64
N GLN A 74 -11.12 9.60 -8.51
CA GLN A 74 -10.71 10.27 -7.28
C GLN A 74 -9.71 9.40 -6.51
N ALA A 75 -8.51 9.92 -6.26
CA ALA A 75 -7.54 9.21 -5.43
C ALA A 75 -8.03 9.18 -3.98
N ARG A 76 -7.98 8.00 -3.37
CA ARG A 76 -8.27 7.79 -1.96
C ARG A 76 -6.97 7.85 -1.17
N PHE A 77 -7.05 8.30 0.08
CA PHE A 77 -5.92 8.28 1.01
C PHE A 77 -5.40 6.84 1.18
N GLY A 78 -4.11 6.64 0.91
CA GLY A 78 -3.43 5.35 1.09
C GLY A 78 -2.84 5.23 2.49
N TYR A 79 -2.98 4.05 3.09
CA TYR A 79 -2.33 3.70 4.35
C TYR A 79 -1.74 2.30 4.23
N ASP A 80 -0.56 2.12 4.81
CA ASP A 80 0.10 0.83 4.99
C ASP A 80 0.47 0.69 6.47
N GLY A 81 0.27 -0.47 7.06
CA GLY A 81 0.58 -0.77 8.45
C GLY A 81 1.16 -2.16 8.54
N ARG A 82 2.19 -2.32 9.37
CA ARG A 82 2.86 -3.60 9.61
C ARG A 82 3.08 -3.76 11.11
N LEU A 83 2.70 -4.91 11.64
CA LEU A 83 2.96 -5.29 13.02
C LEU A 83 3.73 -6.61 13.00
N SER A 84 4.84 -6.67 13.70
CA SER A 84 5.64 -7.88 13.83
C SER A 84 5.98 -8.17 15.29
N LEU A 85 5.85 -9.43 15.66
CA LEU A 85 6.13 -9.98 16.98
C LEU A 85 7.11 -11.14 16.80
N GLY A 86 8.32 -11.01 17.33
CA GLY A 86 9.32 -12.06 17.42
C GLY A 86 9.42 -12.57 18.86
N LEU A 87 9.51 -13.88 19.02
CA LEU A 87 9.82 -14.56 20.26
C LEU A 87 11.07 -15.41 20.00
N HIS A 88 12.12 -15.13 20.75
CA HIS A 88 13.38 -15.88 20.75
C HIS A 88 13.36 -16.81 21.97
N GLY A 89 13.25 -18.10 21.72
CA GLY A 89 13.58 -19.16 22.67
C GLY A 89 15.07 -19.52 22.58
N ARG A 90 15.53 -20.37 23.50
CA ARG A 90 16.93 -20.83 23.56
C ARG A 90 17.37 -21.51 22.26
N ASP A 91 16.50 -22.36 21.72
CA ASP A 91 16.73 -23.18 20.52
C ASP A 91 15.61 -23.00 19.47
N SER A 92 14.75 -22.00 19.67
CA SER A 92 13.59 -21.77 18.81
C SER A 92 13.38 -20.29 18.55
N HIS A 93 12.85 -19.98 17.38
CA HIS A 93 12.51 -18.65 16.96
C HIS A 93 11.12 -18.65 16.34
N PHE A 94 10.22 -17.88 16.93
CA PHE A 94 8.89 -17.67 16.40
C PHE A 94 8.76 -16.21 15.97
N SER A 95 8.25 -15.97 14.78
CA SER A 95 7.89 -14.63 14.32
C SER A 95 6.50 -14.63 13.69
N LEU A 96 5.67 -13.70 14.14
CA LEU A 96 4.36 -13.40 13.60
C LEU A 96 4.43 -11.99 13.00
N GLU A 97 4.04 -11.85 11.75
CA GLU A 97 3.96 -10.57 11.06
C GLU A 97 2.58 -10.40 10.45
N ALA A 98 1.92 -9.28 10.70
CA ALA A 98 0.68 -8.89 10.07
C ALA A 98 0.91 -7.59 9.32
N TYR A 99 0.36 -7.48 8.12
CA TYR A 99 0.38 -6.23 7.35
C TYR A 99 -1.01 -5.93 6.81
N LEU A 100 -1.36 -4.65 6.78
CA LEU A 100 -2.52 -4.14 6.10
C LEU A 100 -2.10 -2.96 5.22
N GLY A 101 -2.63 -2.87 4.03
CA GLY A 101 -2.36 -1.80 3.09
C GLY A 101 -3.59 -1.52 2.23
N HIS A 102 -3.53 -0.45 1.44
CA HIS A 102 -4.61 -0.16 0.49
C HIS A 102 -4.69 -1.26 -0.57
N GLY A 103 -5.64 -2.20 -0.40
CA GLY A 103 -5.90 -3.28 -1.35
C GLY A 103 -5.14 -4.59 -1.09
N ASP A 104 -4.29 -4.63 -0.06
CA ASP A 104 -3.54 -5.83 0.32
C ASP A 104 -3.54 -6.03 1.84
N ARG A 105 -3.67 -7.26 2.30
CA ARG A 105 -3.65 -7.61 3.72
C ARG A 105 -3.20 -9.05 3.88
N GLY A 106 -2.40 -9.30 4.90
CA GLY A 106 -1.90 -10.64 5.14
C GLY A 106 -1.33 -10.83 6.52
N VAL A 107 -1.19 -12.10 6.88
CA VAL A 107 -0.53 -12.55 8.09
C VAL A 107 0.48 -13.61 7.67
N ASN A 108 1.72 -13.43 8.10
CA ASN A 108 2.81 -14.36 7.91
C ASN A 108 3.23 -14.89 9.29
N THR A 109 3.31 -16.22 9.40
CA THR A 109 3.82 -16.91 10.57
C THR A 109 5.04 -17.71 10.17
N ARG A 110 6.11 -17.56 10.95
CA ARG A 110 7.32 -18.34 10.77
C ARG A 110 7.78 -18.87 12.10
N PHE A 111 8.02 -20.18 12.15
CA PHE A 111 8.62 -20.87 13.28
C PHE A 111 9.87 -21.61 12.78
N VAL A 112 10.98 -21.42 13.48
CA VAL A 112 12.25 -22.09 13.21
C VAL A 112 12.71 -22.70 14.52
N HIS A 113 13.07 -23.98 14.51
CA HIS A 113 13.71 -24.65 15.63
C HIS A 113 15.12 -25.04 15.19
N ALA A 114 16.14 -24.59 15.91
CA ALA A 114 17.50 -25.07 15.74
C ALA A 114 17.66 -26.34 16.58
N PHE A 115 18.12 -27.43 15.97
CA PHE A 115 18.51 -28.66 16.68
C PHE A 115 19.98 -28.59 17.04
#